data_AF-U3LT51-F1
#
_entry.id   AF-U3LT51-F1
#
_cell.length_a   1.000
_cell.length_b   1.000
_cell.length_c   1.000
_cell.angle_alpha   90.00
_cell.angle_beta   90.00
_cell.angle_gamma   90.00
#
_symmetry.space_group_name_H-M   'P 1'
#
loop_
_entity.id
_entity.type
_entity.pdbx_description
1 polymer ?
#
loop_
_entity_poly.entity_id
_entity_poly.type
_entity_poly.pdbx_seq_one_letter_code
_entity_poly.pdbx_strand_id
1 'polypeptide(L)' 'VMLEQKTDELYEELVDNMERMGEWNPNVKQVKILQKIGQDTMITHEVSAETPGNVVGPRDFVSVRCA' A
#
# COMPACT_ATOMS: atom_id res chain seq x y z
N VAL A 1 -2.49 10.88 -14.79
CA VAL A 1 -2.95 12.12 -14.15
C VAL A 1 -1.76 12.70 -13.39
N MET A 2 -1.49 13.99 -13.54
CA MET A 2 -0.56 14.70 -12.66
C MET A 2 -1.36 15.27 -11.50
N LEU A 3 -0.85 15.11 -10.30
CA LEU A 3 -1.45 15.64 -9.08
C LEU A 3 -0.85 17.02 -8.82
N GLU A 4 -1.70 18.00 -8.49
CA GLU A 4 -1.28 19.38 -8.17
C GLU A 4 -0.92 19.56 -6.68
N GLN A 5 -0.75 18.44 -5.96
CA GLN A 5 -0.38 18.39 -4.54
C GLN A 5 1.14 18.48 -4.37
N LYS A 6 1.60 18.87 -3.17
CA LYS A 6 3.04 18.86 -2.86
C LYS A 6 3.55 17.43 -2.75
N THR A 7 4.80 17.22 -3.15
CA THR A 7 5.44 15.91 -3.09
C THR A 7 5.44 15.32 -1.68
N ASP A 8 5.73 16.13 -0.66
CA ASP A 8 5.83 15.65 0.72
C ASP A 8 4.46 15.19 1.26
N GLU A 9 3.38 15.88 0.89
CA GLU A 9 2.00 15.49 1.26
C GLU A 9 1.63 14.14 0.62
N LEU A 10 2.04 13.91 -0.62
CA LEU A 10 1.84 12.63 -1.29
C LEU A 10 2.72 11.53 -0.69
N TYR A 11 3.96 11.84 -0.32
CA TYR A 11 4.86 10.87 0.30
C TYR A 11 4.33 10.41 1.66
N GLU A 12 3.87 11.34 2.49
CA GLU A 12 3.27 11.01 3.78
C GLU A 12 2.05 10.08 3.60
N GLU A 13 1.15 10.38 2.68
CA GLU A 13 -0.06 9.57 2.47
C GLU A 13 0.24 8.20 1.86
N LEU A 14 1.19 8.12 0.91
CA LEU A 14 1.44 6.90 0.14
C LEU A 14 2.47 5.96 0.78
N VAL A 15 3.38 6.50 1.59
CA VAL A 15 4.51 5.77 2.17
C VAL A 15 4.40 5.73 3.70
N ASP A 16 4.37 6.88 4.38
CA ASP A 16 4.37 6.91 5.84
C ASP A 16 3.07 6.34 6.42
N ASN A 17 1.95 6.64 5.76
CA ASN A 17 0.60 6.19 6.13
C ASN A 17 0.12 4.98 5.33
N MET A 18 1.02 4.19 4.73
CA MET A 18 0.63 3.10 3.81
C MET A 18 -0.31 2.04 4.43
N GLU A 19 -0.25 1.79 5.74
CA GLU A 19 -1.17 0.87 6.41
C GLU A 19 -2.63 1.35 6.38
N ARG A 20 -2.85 2.65 6.17
CA ARG A 20 -4.17 3.29 6.00
C ARG A 20 -4.65 3.33 4.55
N MET A 21 -3.84 2.87 3.59
CA MET A 21 -4.18 2.91 2.17
C MET A 21 -5.51 2.20 1.85
N GLY A 22 -5.87 1.16 2.61
CA GLY A 22 -7.15 0.46 2.44
C GLY A 22 -8.39 1.28 2.84
N GLU A 23 -8.22 2.41 3.55
CA GLU A 23 -9.34 3.31 3.90
C GLU A 23 -9.88 4.05 2.66
N TRP A 24 -9.02 4.33 1.67
CA TRP A 24 -9.37 5.12 0.50
C TRP A 24 -9.14 4.41 -0.84
N ASN A 25 -8.29 3.39 -0.90
CA ASN A 25 -8.05 2.63 -2.11
C ASN A 25 -8.91 1.36 -2.13
N PRO A 26 -10.02 1.33 -2.89
CA PRO A 26 -10.94 0.18 -2.90
C PRO A 26 -10.31 -1.10 -3.48
N ASN A 27 -9.17 -1.01 -4.18
CA ASN A 27 -8.46 -2.17 -4.71
C ASN A 27 -7.53 -2.82 -3.69
N VAL A 28 -7.33 -2.19 -2.53
CA VAL A 28 -6.47 -2.67 -1.45
C VAL A 28 -7.34 -2.95 -0.23
N LYS A 29 -7.37 -4.21 0.18
CA LYS A 29 -8.10 -4.62 1.39
C LYS A 29 -7.30 -4.28 2.65
N GLN A 30 -6.00 -4.52 2.63
CA GLN A 30 -5.13 -4.29 3.77
C GLN A 30 -3.68 -4.12 3.32
N VAL A 31 -2.96 -3.24 3.99
CA VAL A 31 -1.49 -3.21 4.01
C VAL A 31 -1.06 -3.34 5.45
N LYS A 32 -0.06 -4.19 5.71
CA LYS A 32 0.54 -4.34 7.03
C LYS A 32 2.05 -4.31 6.92
N ILE A 33 2.70 -3.50 7.75
CA ILE A 33 4.17 -3.54 7.87
C ILE A 33 4.51 -4.70 8.80
N LEU A 34 5.16 -5.73 8.24
CA LEU A 34 5.61 -6.89 9.01
C LEU A 34 6.87 -6.58 9.81
N GLN A 35 7.80 -5.84 9.20
CA GLN A 35 9.08 -5.48 9.82
C GLN A 35 9.66 -4.22 9.17
N LYS A 36 10.25 -3.33 9.98
CA LYS A 36 11.14 -2.26 9.51
C LYS A 36 12.60 -2.66 9.76
N ILE A 37 13.47 -2.38 8.80
CA ILE A 37 14.90 -2.70 8.81
C ILE A 37 15.66 -1.39 8.54
N GLY A 38 16.24 -0.81 9.59
CA GLY A 38 16.86 0.51 9.48
C GLY A 38 15.82 1.61 9.22
N GLN A 39 16.24 2.66 8.51
CA GLN A 39 15.41 3.84 8.26
C GLN A 39 14.51 3.67 7.03
N ASP A 40 15.04 3.08 5.96
CA ASP A 40 14.41 3.14 4.63
C ASP A 40 13.78 1.82 4.20
N THR A 41 14.19 0.69 4.79
CA THR A 41 13.75 -0.63 4.33
C THR A 41 12.62 -1.20 5.19
N MET A 42 11.60 -1.76 4.56
CA MET A 42 10.53 -2.46 5.25
C MET A 42 10.02 -3.68 4.48
N ILE A 43 9.43 -4.63 5.21
CA ILE A 43 8.73 -5.78 4.68
C ILE A 43 7.24 -5.55 4.90
N THR A 44 6.43 -5.65 3.85
CA THR A 44 4.98 -5.47 3.89
C THR A 44 4.25 -6.75 3.51
N HIS A 45 3.08 -6.95 4.11
CA HIS A 45 2.04 -7.86 3.63
C HIS A 45 0.87 -7.06 3.10
N GLU A 46 0.51 -7.27 1.85
CA GLU A 46 -0.51 -6.48 1.15
C GLU A 46 -1.56 -7.42 0.58
N VAL A 47 -2.82 -7.17 0.90
CA VAL A 47 -3.96 -7.98 0.45
C VAL A 47 -4.79 -7.13 -0.50
N SER A 48 -4.92 -7.59 -1.75
CA SER A 48 -5.81 -6.95 -2.73
C SER A 48 -7.28 -7.22 -2.38
N ALA A 49 -8.14 -6.27 -2.74
CA ALA A 49 -9.57 -6.47 -2.67
C ALA A 49 -10.07 -7.44 -3.76
N GLU A 50 -11.32 -7.88 -3.62
CA GLU A 50 -12.01 -8.66 -4.63
C GLU A 50 -12.20 -7.86 -5.93
N THR A 51 -12.09 -8.54 -7.08
CA THR A 51 -12.32 -7.90 -8.38
C THR A 51 -13.79 -7.99 -8.78
N PRO A 52 -14.31 -7.07 -9.61
CA PRO A 52 -15.70 -7.14 -10.07
C PRO A 52 -16.05 -8.51 -10.68
N GLY A 53 -17.07 -9.16 -10.13
CA GLY A 53 -17.51 -10.48 -10.56
C GLY A 53 -16.56 -11.64 -10.19
N ASN A 54 -15.52 -11.38 -9.39
CA ASN A 54 -14.55 -12.38 -8.92
C ASN A 54 -13.94 -13.25 -10.04
N VAL A 55 -13.86 -12.72 -11.25
CA VAL A 55 -13.22 -13.37 -12.39
C VAL A 55 -11.72 -13.55 -12.13
N VAL A 56 -11.13 -12.62 -11.38
CA VAL A 56 -9.77 -12.71 -10.87
C VAL A 56 -9.84 -12.85 -9.34
N GLY A 57 -9.40 -14.00 -8.84
CA GLY A 57 -9.36 -14.26 -7.40
C GLY A 57 -8.47 -13.27 -6.64
N PRO A 58 -8.79 -12.96 -5.36
CA PRO A 58 -7.95 -12.13 -4.51
C PRO A 58 -6.52 -12.68 -4.41
N ARG A 59 -5.56 -11.76 -4.27
CA ARG A 59 -4.15 -12.10 -4.07
C ARG A 59 -3.60 -11.32 -2.89
N ASP A 60 -2.62 -11.92 -2.25
CA ASP A 60 -1.78 -11.25 -1.28
C ASP A 60 -0.31 -11.29 -1.71
N PHE A 61 0.47 -10.38 -1.14
CA PHE A 61 1.86 -10.16 -1.48
C PHE A 61 2.67 -9.96 -0.22
N VAL A 62 3.85 -10.59 -0.14
CA VAL A 62 4.87 -10.26 0.84
C VAL A 62 6.04 -9.65 0.08
N SER A 63 6.33 -8.38 0.35
CA SER A 63 7.26 -7.58 -0.44
C SER A 63 8.28 -6.89 0.45
N VAL A 64 9.52 -6.74 -0.04
CA VAL A 64 10.50 -5.81 0.52
C VAL A 64 10.42 -4.49 -0.24
N ARG A 65 10.46 -3.37 0.48
CA ARG A 65 10.36 -2.00 -0.06
C ARG A 65 11.48 -1.14 0.51
N CYS A 66 11.97 -0.21 -0.31
CA CYS A 66 12.86 0.88 0.10
C CYS A 66 12.09 2.18 -0.12
N ALA A 67 11.93 2.96 0.96
CA ALA A 67 11.20 4.21 1.01
C ALA A 67 12.16 5.39 1.07
#